data_AF-A0A2N0YZH9-F1
#
_entry.id   AF-A0A2N0YZH9-F1
#
_cell.length_a   1.000
_cell.length_b   1.000
_cell.length_c   1.000
_cell.angle_alpha   90.00
_cell.angle_beta   90.00
_cell.angle_gamma   90.00
#
_symmetry.space_group_name_H-M   'P 1'
#
loop_
_entity.id
_entity.type
_entity.pdbx_description
1 polymer ?
#
loop_
_entity_poly.entity_id
_entity_poly.type
_entity_poly.pdbx_seq_one_letter_code
_entity_poly.pdbx_strand_id
1 'polypeptide(L)' 'MQSSQFGVHEITDLREIINFKVACLAEAKSRLQKVGSADLKAIVEQSVQLGTNAVGEMKALLSKAATQMNE' A
#
# COMPACT_ATOMS: atom_id res chain seq x y z
N MET A 1 -10.31 -25.48 -2.91
CA MET A 1 -9.15 -24.94 -2.15
C MET A 1 -9.62 -23.71 -1.41
N GLN A 2 -9.94 -23.84 -0.12
CA GLN A 2 -10.14 -22.68 0.76
C GLN A 2 -9.34 -22.97 2.03
N SER A 3 -8.09 -22.51 2.05
CA SER A 3 -7.30 -22.42 3.28
C SER A 3 -7.66 -21.11 3.97
N SER A 4 -7.89 -21.15 5.28
CA SER A 4 -8.17 -19.96 6.08
C SER A 4 -6.89 -19.27 6.59
N GLN A 5 -5.72 -19.83 6.27
CA GLN A 5 -4.41 -19.41 6.74
C GLN A 5 -3.52 -19.07 5.55
N PHE A 6 -2.83 -17.94 5.66
CA PHE A 6 -1.91 -17.46 4.63
C PHE A 6 -0.61 -18.26 4.65
N GLY A 7 -0.10 -18.58 3.46
CA GLY A 7 1.21 -19.18 3.30
C GLY A 7 2.35 -18.18 3.50
N VAL A 8 3.54 -18.68 3.82
CA VAL A 8 4.76 -17.86 3.97
C VAL A 8 5.05 -17.03 2.71
N HIS A 9 4.82 -17.59 1.53
CA HIS A 9 4.99 -16.90 0.25
C HIS A 9 4.02 -15.72 0.13
N GLU A 10 2.74 -15.90 0.45
CA GLU A 10 1.73 -14.84 0.37
C GLU A 10 2.03 -13.68 1.32
N ILE A 11 2.53 -13.98 2.53
CA ILE A 11 2.97 -12.98 3.50
C ILE A 11 4.19 -12.21 2.98
N THR A 12 5.14 -12.91 2.35
CA THR A 12 6.36 -12.32 1.80
C THR A 12 6.02 -11.42 0.61
N ASP A 13 5.23 -11.92 -0.34
CA ASP A 13 4.76 -11.17 -1.50
C ASP A 13 3.99 -9.90 -1.06
N LEU A 14 3.13 -10.01 -0.04
CA LEU A 14 2.41 -8.86 0.50
C LEU A 14 3.35 -7.81 1.09
N ARG A 15 4.43 -8.21 1.79
CA ARG A 15 5.46 -7.28 2.29
C ARG A 15 6.16 -6.55 1.14
N GLU A 16 6.51 -7.26 0.08
CA GLU A 16 7.16 -6.69 -1.09
C GLU A 16 6.24 -5.69 -1.81
N ILE A 17 4.97 -6.04 -2.00
CA ILE A 17 3.96 -5.15 -2.60
C ILE A 17 3.75 -3.90 -1.74
N ILE A 18 3.69 -4.03 -0.41
CA ILE A 18 3.59 -2.88 0.50
C ILE A 18 4.80 -1.95 0.34
N ASN A 19 6.02 -2.51 0.31
CA ASN A 19 7.24 -1.72 0.15
C ASN A 19 7.24 -0.96 -1.19
N PHE A 20 6.88 -1.64 -2.27
CA PHE A 20 6.72 -1.02 -3.58
C PHE A 20 5.69 0.11 -3.56
N LYS A 21 4.52 -0.12 -2.98
CA LYS A 21 3.46 0.91 -2.90
C LYS A 21 3.88 2.12 -2.06
N VAL A 22 4.65 1.91 -0.98
CA VAL A 22 5.21 3.00 -0.18
C VAL A 22 6.16 3.86 -1.02
N ALA A 23 7.01 3.25 -1.85
CA ALA A 23 7.88 3.99 -2.77
C ALA A 23 7.07 4.81 -3.80
N CYS A 24 6.01 4.22 -4.39
CA CYS A 24 5.10 4.95 -5.27
C CYS A 24 4.42 6.13 -4.57
N LEU A 25 4.01 5.95 -3.31
CA LEU A 25 3.36 7.00 -2.52
C LEU A 25 4.32 8.14 -2.20
N ALA A 26 5.58 7.83 -1.87
CA ALA A 26 6.63 8.84 -1.67
C ALA A 26 6.85 9.67 -2.94
N GLU A 27 6.92 9.00 -4.11
CA GLU A 27 7.05 9.67 -5.39
C GLU A 27 5.82 10.53 -5.73
N ALA A 28 4.60 10.04 -5.49
CA ALA A 28 3.38 10.82 -5.69
C ALA A 28 3.34 12.08 -4.81
N LYS A 29 3.74 11.97 -3.54
CA LYS A 29 3.85 13.11 -2.62
C LYS A 29 4.93 14.12 -3.06
N SER A 30 6.05 13.64 -3.57
CA SER A 30 7.11 14.49 -4.16
C SER A 30 6.59 15.25 -5.38
N ARG A 31 5.84 14.59 -6.28
CA ARG A 31 5.23 15.21 -7.45
C ARG A 31 4.20 16.27 -7.10
N LEU A 32 3.43 16.06 -6.03
CA LEU A 32 2.42 17.02 -5.59
C LEU A 32 3.01 18.41 -5.31
N GLN A 33 4.26 18.48 -4.85
CA GLN A 33 4.97 19.74 -4.59
C GLN A 33 5.45 20.44 -5.87
N LYS A 34 5.49 19.75 -7.01
CA LYS A 34 6.05 20.24 -8.27
C LYS A 34 4.99 20.56 -9.32
N VAL A 35 3.76 20.11 -9.13
CA VAL A 35 2.67 20.31 -10.10
C VAL A 35 2.18 21.75 -10.03
N GLY A 36 2.27 22.46 -11.15
CA GLY A 36 1.78 23.84 -11.29
C GLY A 36 0.33 23.98 -11.73
N SER A 37 -0.26 22.94 -12.33
CA SER A 37 -1.68 22.94 -12.76
C SER A 37 -2.59 22.52 -11.61
N ALA A 38 -3.63 23.31 -11.33
CA ALA A 38 -4.58 23.04 -10.26
C ALA A 38 -5.34 21.71 -10.48
N ASP A 39 -5.76 21.43 -11.71
CA ASP A 39 -6.48 20.20 -12.04
C ASP A 39 -5.60 18.98 -11.84
N LEU A 40 -4.35 19.04 -12.33
CA LEU A 40 -3.40 17.95 -12.14
C LEU A 40 -3.04 17.77 -10.66
N LYS A 41 -2.99 18.87 -9.90
CA LYS A 41 -2.72 18.83 -8.46
C LYS A 41 -3.82 18.05 -7.73
N ALA A 42 -5.09 18.33 -8.03
CA ALA A 42 -6.23 17.62 -7.45
C ALA A 42 -6.18 16.11 -7.74
N ILE A 43 -5.82 15.72 -8.98
CA ILE A 43 -5.66 14.31 -9.36
C ILE A 43 -4.53 13.64 -8.55
N VAL A 44 -3.40 14.33 -8.37
CA VAL A 44 -2.28 13.81 -7.59
C VAL A 44 -2.62 13.73 -6.10
N GLU A 45 -3.35 14.71 -5.54
CA GLU A 45 -3.86 14.66 -4.16
C GLU A 45 -4.78 13.46 -3.94
N GLN A 46 -5.71 13.22 -4.86
CA GLN A 46 -6.58 12.05 -4.82
C GLN A 46 -5.77 10.74 -4.87
N SER A 47 -4.76 10.67 -5.74
CA SER A 47 -3.86 9.51 -5.84
C SER A 47 -3.06 9.27 -4.55
N VAL A 48 -2.57 10.33 -3.91
CA VAL A 48 -1.89 10.24 -2.61
C VAL A 48 -2.84 9.74 -1.53
N GLN A 49 -4.09 10.22 -1.51
CA GLN A 49 -5.09 9.77 -0.54
C GLN A 49 -5.43 8.29 -0.72
N LEU A 50 -5.75 7.88 -1.95
CA LEU A 50 -6.03 6.48 -2.28
C LEU A 50 -4.84 5.57 -1.96
N GLY A 51 -3.62 5.99 -2.32
CA GLY A 51 -2.41 5.25 -2.01
C GLY A 51 -2.16 5.12 -0.50
N THR A 52 -2.45 6.16 0.27
CA THR A 52 -2.33 6.13 1.74
C THR A 52 -3.31 5.13 2.36
N ASN A 53 -4.58 5.15 1.93
CA ASN A 53 -5.58 4.21 2.41
C ASN A 53 -5.22 2.77 2.07
N ALA A 54 -4.83 2.51 0.81
CA ALA A 54 -4.44 1.18 0.36
C ALA A 54 -3.25 0.61 1.14
N VAL A 55 -2.22 1.41 1.43
CA VAL A 55 -1.10 0.97 2.28
C VAL A 55 -1.56 0.64 3.70
N GLY A 56 -2.51 1.41 4.26
CA GLY A 56 -3.11 1.12 5.56
C GLY A 56 -3.83 -0.23 5.58
N GLU A 57 -4.69 -0.48 4.58
CA GLU A 57 -5.43 -1.74 4.42
C GLU A 57 -4.48 -2.93 4.23
N MET A 58 -3.47 -2.80 3.38
CA MET A 58 -2.48 -3.86 3.16
C MET A 58 -1.68 -4.17 4.42
N LYS A 59 -1.31 -3.15 5.22
CA LYS A 59 -0.64 -3.36 6.52
C LYS A 59 -1.54 -4.07 7.53
N ALA A 60 -2.83 -3.73 7.56
CA ALA A 60 -3.79 -4.43 8.40
C ALA A 60 -3.93 -5.91 8.00
N LEU A 61 -4.00 -6.18 6.69
CA LEU A 61 -4.02 -7.54 6.16
C LEU A 61 -2.73 -8.31 6.51
N LEU A 62 -1.56 -7.69 6.35
CA LEU A 62 -0.28 -8.29 6.70
C LEU A 62 -0.19 -8.59 8.20
N SER A 63 -0.68 -7.69 9.05
CA SER A 63 -0.71 -7.91 10.50
C SER A 63 -1.56 -9.13 10.85
N LYS A 64 -2.75 -9.25 10.26
CA LYS A 64 -3.62 -10.42 10.44
C LYS A 64 -2.92 -11.71 9.98
N ALA A 65 -2.28 -11.68 8.83
CA ALA A 65 -1.58 -12.84 8.28
C ALA A 65 -0.36 -13.25 9.13
N ALA A 66 0.39 -12.29 9.65
CA ALA A 66 1.53 -12.55 10.52
C ALA A 66 1.12 -13.14 11.88
N THR A 67 -0.02 -12.73 12.45
CA THR A 67 -0.56 -13.33 13.68
C THR A 67 -0.87 -14.81 13.47
N GLN A 68 -1.52 -15.16 12.36
CA GLN A 68 -1.83 -16.57 12.03
C GLN A 68 -0.58 -17.43 11.81
N MET A 69 0.58 -16.85 11.50
CA MET A 69 1.81 -17.61 11.28
C MET A 69 2.52 -17.98 12.59
N ASN A 70 2.18 -17.30 13.69
CA ASN A 70 2.76 -17.50 15.03
C ASN A 70 1.87 -18.36 15.94
N GLU A 71 0.69 -18.78 15.47
CA GLU A 71 -0.22 -19.74 16.11
C GLU A 71 0.04 -21.16 15.58
#